data_AF-A0A6A4GTH8-F1
#
_entry.id   AF-A0A6A4GTH8-F1
#
_cell.length_a   1.000
_cell.length_b   1.000
_cell.length_c   1.000
_cell.angle_alpha   90.00
_cell.angle_beta   90.00
_cell.angle_gamma   90.00
#
_symmetry.space_group_name_H-M   'P 1'
#
loop_
_entity.id
_entity.type
_entity.pdbx_description
1 polymer ?
#
loop_
_entity_poly.entity_id
_entity_poly.type
_entity_poly.pdbx_seq_one_letter_code
_entity_poly.pdbx_strand_id
1 'polypeptide(L)'
;MSIPTSKTAQMTGALRLCSKSPRGKPNLVIHCKIVAKSNTSSFMLKGKNVTGREASLRMAELGVQVGNLSSFLRQEKVSEFAIMSSQQLLVETQKAASDPNLTNWHETLMDSGKDMKVVKEVSWSCSFPLTQLTLLYPRALLTTS
;
A
#
# COMPACT_ATOMS: atom_id res chain seq x y z
N MET A 1 -39.05 31.37 -39.78
CA MET A 1 -37.58 31.16 -39.79
C MET A 1 -37.20 30.64 -38.42
N SER A 2 -36.95 29.33 -38.31
CA SER A 2 -36.62 28.69 -37.04
C SER A 2 -35.12 28.84 -36.77
N ILE A 3 -34.78 29.55 -35.70
CA ILE A 3 -33.40 29.69 -35.23
C ILE A 3 -32.91 28.30 -34.80
N PRO A 4 -31.84 27.74 -35.40
CA PRO A 4 -31.30 26.48 -34.95
C PRO A 4 -30.68 26.69 -33.57
N THR A 5 -31.30 26.11 -32.54
CA THR A 5 -30.74 26.04 -31.19
C THR A 5 -29.39 25.33 -31.25
N SER A 6 -28.37 25.97 -30.65
CA SER A 6 -26.99 25.52 -30.70
C SER A 6 -26.88 24.03 -30.37
N LYS A 7 -26.21 23.27 -31.24
CA LYS A 7 -25.70 21.93 -30.93
C LYS A 7 -25.06 21.99 -29.56
N THR A 8 -25.65 21.32 -28.56
CA THR A 8 -25.05 21.13 -27.26
C THR A 8 -23.69 20.49 -27.51
N ALA A 9 -22.61 21.27 -27.38
CA ALA A 9 -21.26 20.75 -27.52
C ALA A 9 -21.10 19.66 -26.46
N GLN A 10 -21.17 18.40 -26.88
CA GLN A 10 -20.92 17.27 -25.98
C GLN A 10 -19.44 17.35 -25.60
N MET A 11 -19.13 18.02 -24.50
CA MET A 11 -17.79 18.05 -23.92
C MET A 11 -17.43 16.61 -23.52
N THR A 12 -16.77 15.94 -24.45
CA THR A 12 -16.36 14.55 -24.33
C THR A 12 -14.84 14.55 -24.20
N GLY A 13 -14.36 14.18 -23.02
CA GLY A 13 -12.93 13.96 -22.79
C GLY A 13 -12.53 12.57 -23.25
N ALA A 14 -11.33 12.44 -23.81
CA ALA A 14 -10.74 11.14 -24.14
C ALA A 14 -9.30 11.08 -23.60
N LEU A 15 -9.05 10.15 -22.70
CA LEU A 15 -7.72 9.85 -22.18
C LEU A 15 -7.21 8.54 -22.79
N ARG A 16 -5.93 8.51 -23.15
CA ARG A 16 -5.23 7.29 -23.58
C ARG A 16 -4.05 7.02 -22.68
N LEU A 17 -3.95 5.78 -22.19
CA LEU A 17 -2.81 5.30 -21.42
C LEU A 17 -2.12 4.19 -22.22
N CYS A 18 -0.84 4.37 -22.50
CA CYS A 18 -0.01 3.42 -23.24
C CYS A 18 1.11 2.91 -22.33
N SER A 19 1.22 1.59 -22.18
CA SER A 19 2.35 0.97 -21.50
C SER A 19 3.32 0.35 -22.50
N LYS A 20 4.62 0.54 -22.25
CA LYS A 20 5.71 -0.14 -22.98
C LYS A 20 5.83 -1.54 -22.41
N SER A 21 5.37 -2.56 -23.15
CA SER A 21 5.52 -3.94 -22.70
C SER A 21 6.97 -4.41 -22.84
N PRO A 22 7.44 -5.35 -22.00
CA PRO A 22 8.76 -6.00 -22.16
C PRO A 22 8.92 -6.60 -23.56
N ARG A 23 10.18 -6.72 -24.02
CA ARG A 23 10.53 -7.14 -25.39
C ARG A 23 9.72 -8.36 -25.83
N GLY A 24 8.91 -8.20 -26.88
CA GLY A 24 8.12 -9.27 -27.51
C GLY A 24 6.61 -9.26 -27.20
N LYS A 25 6.11 -8.41 -26.29
CA LYS A 25 4.67 -8.27 -26.03
C LYS A 25 4.11 -6.97 -26.64
N PRO A 26 2.85 -6.98 -27.15
CA PRO A 26 2.22 -5.76 -27.65
C PRO A 26 1.91 -4.80 -26.51
N ASN A 27 2.06 -3.49 -26.78
CA ASN A 27 1.75 -2.44 -25.81
C ASN A 27 0.29 -2.52 -25.37
N LEU A 28 0.05 -2.33 -24.07
CA LEU A 28 -1.30 -2.17 -23.54
C LEU A 28 -1.75 -0.75 -23.80
N VAL A 29 -2.91 -0.59 -24.46
CA VAL A 29 -3.54 0.71 -24.69
C VAL A 29 -4.93 0.69 -24.08
N ILE A 30 -5.14 1.57 -23.09
CA ILE A 30 -6.42 1.78 -22.42
C ILE A 30 -6.95 3.14 -22.85
N HIS A 31 -8.19 3.17 -23.34
CA HIS A 31 -8.92 4.40 -23.64
C HIS A 31 -9.96 4.62 -22.55
N CYS A 32 -10.02 5.82 -21.99
CA CYS A 32 -11.09 6.27 -21.12
C CYS A 32 -11.84 7.40 -21.81
N LYS A 33 -13.15 7.24 -22.00
CA LYS A 33 -14.03 8.26 -22.56
C LYS A 33 -14.91 8.80 -21.45
N ILE A 34 -14.82 10.10 -21.21
CA ILE A 34 -15.56 10.80 -20.17
C ILE A 34 -16.61 11.66 -20.86
N VAL A 35 -17.88 11.42 -20.55
CA VAL A 35 -18.99 12.18 -21.12
C VAL A 35 -19.54 13.09 -20.03
N ALA A 36 -19.25 14.39 -20.11
CA ALA A 36 -19.64 15.36 -19.09
C ALA A 36 -21.16 15.42 -18.88
N LYS A 37 -21.94 15.27 -19.96
CA LYS A 37 -23.41 15.36 -19.92
C LYS A 37 -24.06 14.24 -19.10
N SER A 38 -23.48 13.05 -19.09
CA SER A 38 -24.01 11.89 -18.36
C SER A 38 -23.21 11.57 -17.09
N ASN A 39 -22.14 12.32 -16.81
CA ASN A 39 -21.18 12.01 -15.75
C ASN A 39 -20.72 10.54 -15.78
N THR A 40 -20.62 9.95 -16.97
CA THR A 40 -20.21 8.55 -17.14
C THR A 40 -18.82 8.48 -17.74
N SER A 41 -18.04 7.51 -17.23
CA SER A 41 -16.74 7.14 -17.76
C SER A 41 -16.81 5.74 -18.32
N SER A 42 -16.48 5.55 -19.61
CA SER A 42 -16.37 4.23 -20.23
C SER A 42 -14.91 3.91 -20.54
N PHE A 43 -14.53 2.66 -20.27
CA PHE A 43 -13.18 2.17 -20.51
C PHE A 43 -13.18 1.22 -21.71
N MET A 44 -12.19 1.35 -22.57
CA MET A 44 -11.96 0.45 -23.69
C MET A 44 -10.54 -0.08 -23.67
N LEU A 45 -10.41 -1.40 -23.79
CA LEU A 45 -9.14 -2.10 -23.90
C LEU A 45 -9.07 -2.79 -25.25
N LYS A 46 -8.07 -2.44 -26.08
CA LYS A 46 -7.90 -3.02 -27.43
C LYS A 46 -9.18 -3.00 -28.28
N GLY A 47 -9.97 -1.92 -28.17
CA GLY A 47 -11.23 -1.75 -28.90
C GLY A 47 -12.46 -2.42 -28.28
N LYS A 48 -12.33 -3.17 -27.18
CA LYS A 48 -13.46 -3.76 -26.44
C LYS A 48 -13.82 -2.92 -25.22
N ASN A 49 -15.11 -2.72 -24.98
CA ASN A 49 -15.58 -2.09 -23.73
C ASN A 49 -15.25 -3.00 -22.55
N VAL A 50 -14.63 -2.44 -21.53
CA VAL A 50 -14.29 -3.13 -20.27
C VAL A 50 -14.86 -2.36 -19.09
N THR A 51 -15.09 -3.06 -17.99
CA THR A 51 -15.48 -2.40 -16.74
C THR A 51 -14.29 -1.66 -16.14
N GLY A 52 -14.56 -0.64 -15.32
CA GLY A 52 -13.49 0.05 -14.57
C GLY A 52 -12.67 -0.89 -13.70
N ARG A 53 -13.30 -1.92 -13.12
CA ARG A 53 -12.61 -2.96 -12.33
C ARG A 53 -11.61 -3.75 -13.17
N GLU A 54 -12.02 -4.17 -14.37
CA GLU A 54 -11.14 -4.89 -15.27
C GLU A 54 -9.99 -4.02 -15.78
N ALA A 55 -10.27 -2.74 -16.10
CA ALA A 55 -9.23 -1.78 -16.45
C ALA A 55 -8.20 -1.61 -15.32
N SER A 56 -8.65 -1.46 -14.06
CA SER A 56 -7.76 -1.36 -12.90
C SER A 56 -6.91 -2.62 -12.70
N LEU A 57 -7.48 -3.81 -12.91
CA LEU A 57 -6.74 -5.07 -12.80
C LEU A 57 -5.63 -5.15 -13.86
N ARG A 58 -5.92 -4.76 -15.10
CA ARG A 58 -4.92 -4.70 -16.18
C ARG A 58 -3.84 -3.65 -15.93
N MET A 59 -4.16 -2.56 -15.23
CA MET A 59 -3.18 -1.55 -14.81
C MET A 59 -2.29 -2.08 -13.68
N ALA A 60 -2.86 -2.84 -12.74
CA ALA A 60 -2.11 -3.50 -11.68
C ALA A 60 -1.13 -4.56 -12.22
N GLU A 61 -1.52 -5.33 -13.25
CA GLU A 61 -0.63 -6.27 -13.97
C GLU A 61 0.62 -5.58 -14.55
N LEU A 62 0.56 -4.26 -14.79
CA LEU A 62 1.66 -3.46 -15.32
C LEU A 62 2.44 -2.71 -14.23
N GLY A 63 2.15 -2.96 -12.96
CA GLY A 63 2.78 -2.26 -11.83
C GLY A 63 2.23 -0.85 -11.58
N VAL A 64 1.12 -0.47 -12.22
CA VAL A 64 0.47 0.83 -11.99
C VAL A 64 -0.61 0.65 -10.92
N GLN A 65 -0.25 0.93 -9.66
CA GLN A 65 -1.19 0.93 -8.55
C GLN A 65 -1.88 2.29 -8.43
N VAL A 66 -3.12 2.38 -8.90
CA VAL A 66 -3.92 3.63 -8.90
C VAL A 66 -4.23 4.15 -7.48
N GLY A 67 -4.17 3.27 -6.47
CA GLY A 67 -4.45 3.61 -5.07
C GLY A 67 -3.24 3.92 -4.20
N ASN A 68 -2.01 3.76 -4.72
CA ASN A 68 -0.82 4.00 -3.90
C ASN A 68 -0.49 5.49 -3.85
N LEU A 69 -0.37 6.02 -2.64
CA LEU A 69 -0.11 7.44 -2.36
C LEU A 69 1.19 7.93 -3.03
N SER A 70 2.21 7.07 -3.07
CA SER A 70 3.54 7.42 -3.57
C SER A 70 3.72 7.22 -5.08
N SER A 71 2.85 6.44 -5.72
CA SER A 71 2.83 6.30 -7.19
C SER A 71 2.25 7.54 -7.88
N PHE A 72 1.34 8.26 -7.22
CA PHE A 72 0.75 9.50 -7.72
C PHE A 72 0.54 10.50 -6.59
N LEU A 73 1.53 11.36 -6.39
CA LEU A 73 1.42 12.47 -5.44
C LEU A 73 0.43 13.52 -5.99
N ARG A 74 -0.80 13.48 -5.50
CA ARG A 74 -1.76 14.58 -5.72
C ARG A 74 -1.35 15.78 -4.88
N GLN A 75 -1.55 16.99 -5.41
CA GLN A 75 -1.14 18.25 -4.78
C GLN A 75 -1.68 18.40 -3.34
N GLU A 76 -2.92 17.97 -3.09
CA GLU A 76 -3.53 17.96 -1.74
C GLU A 76 -2.98 16.87 -0.80
N LYS A 77 -2.40 15.81 -1.36
CA LYS A 77 -1.85 14.67 -0.62
C LYS A 77 -0.35 14.80 -0.32
N VAL A 78 0.30 15.82 -0.88
CA VAL A 78 1.68 16.18 -0.54
C VAL A 78 1.78 16.66 0.91
N SER A 79 0.75 17.34 1.43
CA SER A 79 0.70 17.75 2.85
C SER A 79 0.51 16.57 3.80
N GLU A 80 -0.31 15.58 3.43
CA GLU A 80 -0.46 14.32 4.18
C GLU A 80 0.89 13.61 4.36
N PHE A 81 1.76 13.66 3.34
CA PHE A 81 3.10 13.08 3.38
C PHE A 81 4.04 13.79 4.39
N ALA A 82 3.85 15.09 4.60
CA ALA A 82 4.63 15.86 5.58
C ALA A 82 4.21 15.58 7.03
N ILE A 83 3.00 15.05 7.23
CA ILE A 83 2.44 14.73 8.56
C ILE A 83 2.67 13.25 8.92
N MET A 84 2.91 12.38 7.92
CA MET A 84 3.19 10.97 8.16
C MET A 84 4.53 10.75 8.86
N SER A 85 4.56 9.75 9.75
CA SER A 85 5.82 9.32 10.36
C SER A 85 6.70 8.60 9.34
N SER A 86 8.02 8.60 9.55
CA SER A 86 8.97 7.88 8.68
C SER A 86 8.63 6.38 8.54
N GLN A 87 7.97 5.77 9.53
CA GLN A 87 7.53 4.38 9.45
C GLN A 87 6.34 4.20 8.51
N GLN A 88 5.36 5.11 8.56
CA GLN A 88 4.20 5.06 7.65
C GLN A 88 4.63 5.29 6.20
N LEU A 89 5.57 6.23 5.98
CA LEU A 89 6.17 6.46 4.67
C LEU A 89 6.88 5.22 4.14
N LEU A 90 7.60 4.50 5.00
CA LEU A 90 8.25 3.24 4.63
C LEU A 90 7.23 2.19 4.17
N VAL A 91 6.14 2.02 4.92
CA VAL A 91 5.08 1.06 4.55
C VAL A 91 4.45 1.42 3.21
N GLU A 92 4.14 2.69 2.97
CA GLU A 92 3.51 3.13 1.72
C GLU A 92 4.46 2.97 0.51
N THR A 93 5.75 3.20 0.74
CA THR A 93 6.82 2.98 -0.25
C THR A 93 7.00 1.49 -0.57
N GLN A 94 6.98 0.62 0.45
CA GLN A 94 7.04 -0.83 0.26
C GLN A 94 5.85 -1.36 -0.53
N LYS A 95 4.64 -0.84 -0.26
CA LYS A 95 3.45 -1.16 -1.05
C LYS A 95 3.59 -0.73 -2.51
N ALA A 96 4.22 0.41 -2.76
CA ALA A 96 4.40 0.96 -4.12
C ALA A 96 5.41 0.17 -4.93
N ALA A 97 6.45 -0.35 -4.27
CA ALA A 97 7.42 -1.26 -4.86
C ALA A 97 6.78 -2.57 -5.35
N SER A 98 5.51 -2.83 -4.98
CA SER A 98 4.69 -3.93 -5.50
C SER A 98 5.28 -5.33 -5.27
N ASP A 99 6.17 -5.49 -4.27
CA ASP A 99 6.67 -6.78 -3.83
C ASP A 99 5.85 -7.28 -2.62
N PRO A 100 4.98 -8.30 -2.81
CA PRO A 100 4.16 -8.83 -1.74
C PRO A 100 5.00 -9.48 -0.63
N ASN A 101 6.20 -9.98 -0.94
CA ASN A 101 7.07 -10.58 0.08
C ASN A 101 7.63 -9.52 1.03
N LEU A 102 7.93 -8.33 0.51
CA LEU A 102 8.52 -7.24 1.29
C LEU A 102 7.60 -6.76 2.40
N THR A 103 6.30 -6.65 2.11
CA THR A 103 5.29 -6.28 3.12
C THR A 103 5.17 -7.37 4.19
N ASN A 104 5.12 -8.65 3.76
CA ASN A 104 4.98 -9.78 4.68
C ASN A 104 6.20 -9.94 5.60
N TRP A 105 7.41 -9.77 5.08
CA TRP A 105 8.63 -9.76 5.90
C TRP A 105 8.64 -8.60 6.88
N HIS A 106 8.20 -7.42 6.45
CA HIS A 106 8.11 -6.26 7.33
C HIS A 106 7.13 -6.52 8.49
N GLU A 107 5.95 -7.08 8.21
CA GLU A 107 4.97 -7.46 9.23
C GLU A 107 5.53 -8.53 10.19
N THR A 108 6.15 -9.58 9.65
CA THR A 108 6.78 -10.64 10.44
C THR A 108 7.86 -10.11 11.39
N LEU A 109 8.68 -9.16 10.91
CA LEU A 109 9.71 -8.51 11.72
C LEU A 109 9.12 -7.62 12.82
N MET A 110 8.04 -6.90 12.53
CA MET A 110 7.34 -6.12 13.55
C MET A 110 6.78 -7.01 14.66
N ASP A 111 6.17 -8.13 14.31
CA ASP A 111 5.58 -9.05 15.27
C ASP A 111 6.64 -9.76 16.12
N SER A 112 7.70 -10.26 15.48
CA SER A 112 8.87 -10.81 16.19
C SER A 112 9.49 -9.79 17.15
N GLY A 113 9.51 -8.51 16.77
CA GLY A 113 9.97 -7.41 17.61
C GLY A 113 9.07 -7.14 18.82
N LYS A 114 7.74 -7.30 18.68
CA LYS A 114 6.80 -7.19 19.80
C LYS A 114 6.97 -8.35 20.77
N ASP A 115 7.04 -9.57 20.26
CA ASP A 115 7.22 -10.77 21.07
C ASP A 115 8.52 -10.70 21.89
N MET A 116 9.60 -10.26 21.27
CA MET A 116 10.89 -10.11 21.94
C MET A 116 10.90 -9.00 23.00
N LYS A 117 10.13 -7.92 22.83
CA LYS A 117 9.93 -6.91 23.88
C LYS A 117 9.18 -7.47 25.07
N VAL A 118 8.09 -8.21 24.83
CA VAL A 118 7.30 -8.86 25.89
C VAL A 118 8.17 -9.84 26.68
N VAL A 119 8.91 -10.71 25.98
CA VAL A 119 9.81 -11.68 26.63
C VAL A 119 10.90 -10.96 27.43
N LYS A 120 11.45 -9.85 26.94
CA LYS A 120 12.45 -9.06 27.66
C LYS A 120 11.87 -8.38 28.90
N GLU A 121 10.65 -7.83 28.82
CA GLU A 121 9.96 -7.25 29.98
C GLU A 121 9.61 -8.29 31.04
N VAL A 122 9.13 -9.47 30.63
CA VAL A 122 8.86 -10.60 31.54
C VAL A 122 10.15 -11.11 32.17
N SER A 123 11.21 -11.27 31.37
CA SER A 123 12.53 -11.68 31.85
C SER A 123 13.11 -10.68 32.85
N TRP A 124 12.95 -9.37 32.59
CA TRP A 124 13.41 -8.33 33.51
C TRP A 124 12.60 -8.32 34.81
N SER A 125 11.27 -8.47 34.70
CA SER A 125 10.36 -8.51 35.84
C SER A 125 10.58 -9.73 36.74
N CYS A 126 10.91 -10.89 36.15
CA CYS A 126 11.23 -12.11 36.91
C CYS A 126 12.66 -12.10 37.48
N SER A 127 13.61 -11.41 36.85
CA SER A 127 14.99 -11.37 37.35
C SER A 127 15.13 -10.65 38.70
N PHE A 128 14.28 -9.67 38.98
CA PHE A 128 14.36 -8.82 40.16
C PHE A 128 14.05 -9.55 41.50
N PRO A 129 12.98 -10.37 41.61
CA PRO A 129 12.71 -11.15 42.82
C PRO A 129 13.64 -12.36 43.02
N LEU A 130 14.17 -12.95 41.94
CA LEU A 130 15.07 -14.12 42.02
C LEU A 130 16.44 -13.76 42.64
N THR A 131 16.97 -12.57 42.36
CA THR A 131 18.19 -12.08 43.02
C THR A 131 18.00 -11.85 44.52
N GLN A 132 16.80 -11.45 44.95
CA GLN A 132 16.49 -11.26 46.38
C GLN A 132 16.29 -12.60 47.12
N LEU A 133 15.73 -13.62 46.45
CA LEU A 133 15.57 -14.96 47.04
C LEU A 133 16.92 -15.67 47.25
N THR A 134 17.89 -15.42 46.36
CA THR A 134 19.24 -16.00 46.43
C THR A 134 20.06 -15.42 47.60
N LEU A 135 19.80 -14.16 47.99
CA LEU A 135 20.43 -13.52 49.15
C LEU A 135 19.79 -13.91 50.49
N LEU A 136 18.53 -14.37 50.50
CA LEU A 136 17.82 -14.76 51.72
C LEU A 136 18.07 -16.22 52.15
N TYR A 137 18.69 -17.04 51.30
CA TYR A 137 19.01 -18.45 51.60
C TYR A 137 20.47 -18.79 51.24
N PRO A 138 21.48 -18.30 51.99
CA PRO A 138 22.83 -18.80 51.85
C PRO A 138 22.94 -20.19 52.49
N ARG A 139 22.76 -21.22 51.68
CA ARG A 139 23.39 -22.56 51.81
C ARG A 139 23.42 -23.15 53.24
N ALA A 140 22.25 -23.42 53.80
CA ALA A 140 22.14 -24.33 54.95
C ALA A 140 22.25 -25.78 54.45
N LEU A 141 23.47 -26.31 54.34
CA LEU A 141 23.80 -27.74 54.42
C LEU A 141 25.31 -27.91 54.18
N LEU A 142 26.06 -28.15 55.26
CA LEU A 142 27.18 -29.12 55.38
C LEU A 142 27.88 -28.93 56.74
N THR A 143 27.22 -29.34 57.83
CA THR A 143 27.92 -29.77 59.05
C THR A 143 27.24 -31.03 59.58
N THR A 144 27.48 -32.16 58.92
CA THR A 144 27.31 -33.47 59.57
C THR A 144 28.65 -33.83 60.17
N SER A 145 28.73 -33.82 61.50
CA SER A 145 29.75 -34.56 62.26
C SER A 145 29.08 -35.75 62.91
#